data_AF-A0A662VK92-F1
#
_entry.id   AF-A0A662VK92-F1
#
_cell.length_a   1.000
_cell.length_b   1.000
_cell.length_c   1.000
_cell.angle_alpha   90.00
_cell.angle_beta   90.00
_cell.angle_gamma   90.00
#
_symmetry.space_group_name_H-M   'P 1'
#
loop_
_entity.id
_entity.type
_entity.pdbx_description
1 polymer ?
#
loop_
_entity_poly.entity_id
_entity_poly.type
_entity_poly.pdbx_seq_one_letter_code
_entity_poly.pdbx_strand_id
1 'polypeptide(L)'
;SSEQIADSAKEIAQIVLQKLEIHPIFKEAMRETDEVITMVEVGERSKLDGKTLGEAKVETTTGMHVIAVRRGNRWIVNPKASTKIHAGDLLIAKGTRESETLLKKLCLG
;
A
#
# COMPACT_ATOMS: atom_id res chain seq x y z
N SER A 1 -2.36 21.04 -14.91
CA SER A 1 -2.01 20.08 -15.98
C SER A 1 -1.54 18.76 -15.36
N SER A 2 -1.62 17.63 -16.08
CA SER A 2 -1.03 16.35 -15.63
C SER A 2 0.47 16.48 -15.35
N GLU A 3 1.17 17.30 -16.14
CA GLU A 3 2.58 17.65 -15.95
C GLU A 3 2.85 18.31 -14.60
N GLN A 4 2.05 19.32 -14.23
CA GLN A 4 2.18 20.00 -12.93
C GLN A 4 1.99 19.05 -11.75
N ILE A 5 1.06 18.09 -11.85
CA ILE A 5 0.84 17.08 -10.79
C ILE A 5 2.06 16.16 -10.69
N ALA A 6 2.63 15.74 -11.82
CA ALA A 6 3.83 14.91 -11.85
C ALA A 6 5.06 15.63 -11.28
N ASP A 7 5.21 16.92 -11.58
CA ASP A 7 6.30 17.74 -11.04
C ASP A 7 6.19 17.90 -9.52
N SER A 8 5.00 18.20 -9.00
CA SER A 8 4.76 18.25 -7.56
C SER A 8 5.04 16.90 -6.87
N ALA A 9 4.66 15.78 -7.50
CA ALA A 9 4.98 14.46 -6.95
C ALA A 9 6.49 14.19 -6.89
N LYS A 10 7.26 14.67 -7.88
CA LYS A 10 8.72 14.61 -7.88
C LYS A 10 9.33 15.44 -6.76
N GLU A 11 8.83 16.65 -6.53
CA GLU A 11 9.29 17.52 -5.44
C GLU A 11 9.08 16.87 -4.06
N ILE A 12 7.92 16.23 -3.84
CA ILE A 12 7.64 15.48 -2.60
C ILE A 12 8.64 14.33 -2.44
N ALA A 13 8.90 13.56 -3.49
CA ALA A 13 9.88 12.46 -3.45
C ALA A 13 11.31 12.96 -3.17
N GLN A 14 11.65 14.16 -3.64
CA GLN A 14 12.97 14.75 -3.46
C GLN A 14 13.29 15.07 -1.99
N ILE A 15 12.30 15.39 -1.17
CA ILE A 15 12.45 15.56 0.29
C ILE A 15 13.07 14.30 0.90
N VAL A 16 12.56 13.13 0.52
CA VAL A 16 13.05 11.83 1.00
C VAL A 16 14.45 11.52 0.47
N LEU A 17 14.70 11.77 -0.82
CA LEU A 17 16.02 11.52 -1.45
C LEU A 17 17.12 12.40 -0.86
N GLN A 18 16.80 13.64 -0.52
CA GLN A 18 17.72 14.59 0.11
C GLN A 18 17.87 14.37 1.62
N LYS A 19 17.15 13.40 2.20
CA LYS A 19 17.13 13.12 3.64
C LYS A 19 16.78 14.35 4.48
N LEU A 20 15.88 15.19 3.97
CA LEU A 20 15.39 16.34 4.72
C LEU A 20 14.46 15.86 5.83
N GLU A 21 14.55 16.50 7.00
CA GLU A 21 13.66 16.19 8.11
C GLU A 21 12.23 16.63 7.80
N ILE A 22 11.29 15.71 8.00
CA ILE A 22 9.87 16.00 7.88
C ILE A 22 9.38 16.46 9.25
N HIS A 23 8.89 17.69 9.33
CA HIS A 23 8.36 18.25 10.57
C HIS A 23 7.19 17.39 11.11
N PRO A 24 7.08 17.15 12.43
CA PRO A 24 6.04 16.30 13.01
C PRO A 24 4.60 16.64 12.61
N ILE A 25 4.30 17.93 12.35
CA ILE A 25 2.99 18.40 11.89
C ILE A 25 2.52 17.66 10.63
N PHE A 26 3.43 17.31 9.71
CA PHE A 26 3.07 16.57 8.50
C PHE A 26 2.46 15.20 8.84
N LYS A 27 2.99 14.50 9.85
CA LYS A 27 2.43 13.21 10.27
C LYS A 27 1.01 13.36 10.82
N GLU A 28 0.74 14.47 11.51
CA GLU A 28 -0.60 14.75 12.05
C GLU A 28 -1.57 15.12 10.92
N ALA A 29 -1.16 15.97 9.98
CA ALA A 29 -1.95 16.28 8.80
C ALA A 29 -2.29 15.03 7.97
N MET A 30 -1.35 14.08 7.82
CA MET A 30 -1.61 12.79 7.15
C MET A 30 -2.52 11.86 7.94
N ARG A 31 -2.69 12.06 9.26
CA ARG A 31 -3.66 11.29 10.05
C ARG A 31 -5.08 11.82 9.89
N GLU A 32 -5.25 13.09 9.54
CA GLU A 32 -6.56 13.71 9.33
C GLU A 32 -7.16 13.40 7.96
N THR A 33 -6.39 12.84 7.01
CA THR A 33 -6.91 12.48 5.70
C THR A 33 -7.81 11.25 5.75
N ASP A 34 -8.85 11.27 4.92
CA ASP A 34 -9.79 10.15 4.76
C ASP A 34 -9.12 8.92 4.13
N GLU A 35 -8.24 9.14 3.14
CA GLU A 35 -7.43 8.10 2.51
C GLU A 35 -6.11 7.93 3.28
N VAL A 36 -5.76 6.68 3.59
CA VAL A 36 -4.53 6.29 4.28
C VAL A 36 -3.70 5.37 3.40
N ILE A 37 -2.38 5.37 3.63
CA ILE A 37 -1.47 4.35 3.12
C ILE A 37 -1.14 3.39 4.27
N THR A 38 -1.33 2.09 4.03
CA THR A 38 -0.98 1.05 5.00
C THR A 38 0.06 0.10 4.43
N MET A 39 0.82 -0.50 5.34
CA MET A 39 1.76 -1.57 5.04
C MET A 39 1.38 -2.76 5.91
N VAL A 40 1.06 -3.89 5.29
CA VAL A 40 0.64 -5.11 6.01
C VAL A 40 1.35 -6.33 5.46
N GLU A 41 1.89 -7.13 6.35
CA GLU A 41 2.55 -8.39 6.00
C GLU A 41 1.50 -9.50 5.86
N VAL A 42 1.65 -10.32 4.82
CA VAL A 42 0.83 -11.50 4.59
C VAL A 42 1.36 -12.62 5.48
N GLY A 43 0.57 -13.03 6.48
CA GLY A 43 0.94 -14.11 7.39
C GLY A 43 0.97 -15.47 6.70
N GLU A 44 1.74 -16.40 7.25
CA GLU A 44 1.87 -17.79 6.75
C GLU A 44 0.55 -18.58 6.69
N ARG A 45 -0.46 -18.15 7.46
CA ARG A 45 -1.80 -18.77 7.48
C ARG A 45 -2.86 -17.93 6.77
N SER A 46 -2.43 -16.89 6.05
CA SER A 46 -3.34 -16.02 5.31
C SER A 46 -4.07 -16.78 4.22
N LYS A 47 -5.37 -16.51 4.06
CA LYS A 47 -6.17 -16.99 2.93
C LYS A 47 -5.75 -16.37 1.58
N LEU A 48 -4.84 -15.40 1.60
CA LEU A 48 -4.26 -14.76 0.42
C LEU A 48 -3.07 -15.53 -0.15
N ASP A 49 -2.39 -16.36 0.66
CA ASP A 49 -1.21 -17.08 0.19
C ASP A 49 -1.53 -17.99 -1.00
N GLY A 50 -0.72 -17.89 -2.05
CA GLY A 50 -0.88 -18.63 -3.30
C GLY A 50 -1.92 -18.06 -4.27
N LYS A 51 -2.77 -17.11 -3.87
CA LYS A 51 -3.76 -16.44 -4.75
C LYS A 51 -3.16 -15.23 -5.46
N THR A 52 -3.71 -14.89 -6.60
CA THR A 52 -3.48 -13.60 -7.24
C THR A 52 -4.33 -12.49 -6.62
N LEU A 53 -3.91 -11.23 -6.76
CA LEU A 53 -4.70 -10.06 -6.31
C LEU A 53 -6.12 -10.06 -6.88
N GLY A 54 -6.29 -10.49 -8.14
CA GLY A 54 -7.57 -10.60 -8.82
C GLY A 54 -8.44 -11.72 -8.26
N GLU A 55 -7.88 -12.91 -8.00
CA GLU A 55 -8.61 -14.02 -7.38
C GLU A 55 -9.03 -13.70 -5.94
N ALA A 56 -8.15 -13.03 -5.19
CA ALA A 56 -8.43 -12.58 -3.83
C ALA A 56 -9.44 -11.42 -3.78
N LYS A 57 -9.69 -10.75 -4.91
CA LYS A 57 -10.57 -9.57 -5.03
C LYS A 57 -10.31 -8.54 -3.92
N VAL A 58 -9.03 -8.27 -3.63
CA VAL A 58 -8.63 -7.48 -2.46
C VAL A 58 -9.32 -6.13 -2.44
N GLU A 59 -9.27 -5.39 -3.56
CA GLU A 59 -9.88 -4.07 -3.68
C GLU A 59 -11.40 -4.12 -3.52
N THR A 60 -12.09 -5.02 -4.22
CA THR A 60 -13.56 -5.14 -4.11
C THR A 60 -14.02 -5.60 -2.72
N THR A 61 -13.24 -6.44 -2.05
CA THR A 61 -13.61 -7.05 -0.77
C THR A 61 -13.27 -6.16 0.42
N THR A 62 -12.22 -5.36 0.31
CA THR A 62 -11.71 -4.54 1.43
C THR A 62 -11.86 -3.06 1.23
N GLY A 63 -12.01 -2.57 -0.01
CA GLY A 63 -11.87 -1.15 -0.35
C GLY A 63 -10.42 -0.68 -0.47
N MET A 64 -9.43 -1.56 -0.22
CA MET A 64 -8.01 -1.21 -0.30
C MET A 64 -7.41 -1.56 -1.66
N HIS A 65 -6.82 -0.58 -2.33
CA HIS A 65 -6.10 -0.75 -3.58
C HIS A 65 -4.61 -0.98 -3.31
N VAL A 66 -4.09 -2.15 -3.72
CA VAL A 66 -2.67 -2.50 -3.53
C VAL A 66 -1.83 -1.82 -4.61
N ILE A 67 -0.98 -0.87 -4.20
CA ILE A 67 -0.14 -0.08 -5.12
C ILE A 67 1.28 -0.62 -5.25
N ALA A 68 1.75 -1.40 -4.27
CA ALA A 68 3.02 -2.10 -4.35
C ALA A 68 3.04 -3.36 -3.49
N VAL A 69 3.88 -4.31 -3.88
CA VAL A 69 4.22 -5.49 -3.07
C VAL A 69 5.73 -5.52 -2.89
N ARG A 70 6.18 -5.62 -1.63
CA ARG A 70 7.58 -5.89 -1.33
C ARG A 70 7.73 -7.37 -0.97
N ARG A 71 8.59 -8.07 -1.71
CA ARG A 71 8.93 -9.48 -1.52
C ARG A 71 10.42 -9.60 -1.19
N GLY A 72 10.73 -9.74 0.09
CA GLY A 72 12.11 -9.62 0.59
C GLY A 72 12.74 -8.29 0.18
N ASN A 73 13.73 -8.35 -0.73
CA ASN A 73 14.45 -7.18 -1.25
C ASN A 73 13.94 -6.67 -2.62
N ARG A 74 12.88 -7.28 -3.17
CA ARG A 74 12.30 -6.89 -4.47
C ARG A 74 11.02 -6.09 -4.26
N TRP A 75 10.81 -5.13 -5.15
CA TRP A 75 9.60 -4.31 -5.22
C TRP A 75 8.84 -4.60 -6.51
N ILE A 76 7.54 -4.82 -6.40
CA ILE A 76 6.60 -4.92 -7.50
C ILE A 76 5.70 -3.68 -7.41
N VAL A 77 5.99 -2.66 -8.21
CA VAL A 77 5.23 -1.40 -8.25
C VAL A 77 4.10 -1.54 -9.27
N ASN A 78 2.92 -1.01 -8.93
CA ASN A 78 1.70 -1.15 -9.74
C ASN A 78 1.39 -2.62 -10.09
N PRO A 79 1.18 -3.48 -9.06
CA PRO A 79 0.91 -4.89 -9.28
C PRO A 79 -0.40 -5.07 -10.04
N LYS A 80 -0.44 -6.08 -10.91
CA LYS A 80 -1.63 -6.38 -11.72
C LYS A 80 -2.52 -7.37 -11.00
N ALA A 81 -3.74 -7.55 -11.49
CA ALA A 81 -4.65 -8.59 -11.01
C ALA A 81 -4.03 -10.00 -11.05
N SER A 82 -3.08 -10.26 -11.97
CA SER A 82 -2.35 -11.53 -12.08
C SER A 82 -1.17 -11.68 -11.11
N THR A 83 -0.81 -10.65 -10.34
CA THR A 83 0.28 -10.72 -9.36
C THR A 83 -0.10 -11.68 -8.24
N LYS A 84 0.66 -12.78 -8.12
CA LYS A 84 0.51 -13.78 -7.06
C LYS A 84 1.06 -13.25 -5.74
N ILE A 85 0.26 -13.39 -4.69
CA ILE A 85 0.55 -13.04 -3.31
C ILE A 85 1.17 -14.28 -2.63
N HIS A 86 2.18 -14.05 -1.81
CA HIS A 86 2.81 -15.09 -1.01
C HIS A 86 2.88 -14.68 0.46
N ALA A 87 2.88 -15.65 1.36
CA ALA A 87 3.27 -15.41 2.75
C ALA A 87 4.64 -14.71 2.84
N GLY A 88 4.75 -13.73 3.74
CA GLY A 88 5.91 -12.85 3.89
C GLY A 88 5.96 -11.70 2.89
N ASP A 89 5.00 -11.59 1.95
CA ASP A 89 4.84 -10.36 1.16
C ASP A 89 4.38 -9.22 2.07
N LEU A 90 4.99 -8.04 1.91
CA LEU A 90 4.50 -6.81 2.49
C LEU A 90 3.67 -6.07 1.43
N LEU A 91 2.36 -5.98 1.65
CA LEU A 91 1.43 -5.25 0.78
C LEU A 91 1.40 -3.78 1.20
N ILE A 92 1.62 -2.90 0.23
CA ILE A 92 1.44 -1.45 0.38
C ILE A 92 0.14 -1.12 -0.33
N ALA A 93 -0.84 -0.64 0.43
CA ALA A 93 -2.17 -0.38 -0.09
C ALA A 93 -2.70 0.98 0.37
N LYS A 94 -3.62 1.55 -0.42
CA LYS A 94 -4.29 2.80 -0.11
C LYS A 94 -5.81 2.63 -0.14
N GLY A 95 -6.51 3.39 0.71
CA GLY A 95 -7.97 3.33 0.85
C GLY A 95 -8.41 4.02 2.13
N THR A 96 -9.66 3.81 2.55
CA THR A 96 -10.16 4.45 3.77
C THR A 96 -9.61 3.78 5.04
N ARG A 97 -9.73 4.48 6.17
CA ARG A 97 -9.31 3.93 7.48
C ARG A 97 -10.12 2.70 7.88
N GLU A 98 -11.40 2.65 7.54
CA GLU A 98 -12.27 1.49 7.78
C GLU A 98 -11.81 0.29 6.94
N SER A 99 -11.47 0.55 5.68
CA SER A 99 -10.99 -0.43 4.70
C SER A 99 -9.67 -1.09 5.13
N GLU A 100 -8.79 -0.31 5.80
CA GLU A 100 -7.51 -0.80 6.34
C GLU A 100 -7.71 -2.01 7.27
N THR A 101 -8.72 -1.96 8.13
CA THR A 101 -8.99 -3.01 9.12
C THR A 101 -9.38 -4.33 8.44
N LEU A 102 -10.12 -4.26 7.33
CA LEU A 102 -10.51 -5.44 6.55
C LEU A 102 -9.31 -6.09 5.87
N LEU A 103 -8.43 -5.28 5.28
CA LEU A 103 -7.19 -5.77 4.68
C LEU A 103 -6.28 -6.47 5.71
N LYS A 104 -6.13 -5.88 6.90
CA LYS A 104 -5.35 -6.49 7.99
C LYS A 104 -5.89 -7.86 8.38
N LYS A 105 -7.21 -8.01 8.51
CA LYS A 105 -7.83 -9.31 8.80
C LYS A 105 -7.56 -10.34 7.71
N LEU A 106 -7.69 -9.96 6.44
CA LEU A 106 -7.39 -10.86 5.31
C LEU A 106 -5.92 -11.30 5.27
N CYS A 107 -4.98 -10.40 5.59
CA CYS A 107 -3.55 -10.70 5.56
C CYS A 107 -3.09 -11.55 6.75
N LEU A 108 -3.73 -11.44 7.92
CA LEU A 108 -3.29 -12.17 9.12
C LEU A 108 -4.02 -13.50 9.35
N GLY A 109 -5.19 -13.70 8.72
CA GLY A 109 -6.00 -14.92 8.86
C GLY A 109 -7.25 -14.72 9.69
#